data_AF-A0A452ZJT9-F1
#
_entry.id   AF-A0A452ZJT9-F1
#
_cell.length_a   1.000
_cell.length_b   1.000
_cell.length_c   1.000
_cell.angle_alpha   90.00
_cell.angle_beta   90.00
_cell.angle_gamma   90.00
#
_symmetry.space_group_name_H-M   'P 1'
#
loop_
_entity.id
_entity.type
_entity.pdbx_description
1 polymer ?
#
loop_
_entity_poly.entity_id
_entity_poly.type
_entity_poly.pdbx_seq_one_letter_code
_entity_poly.pdbx_strand_id
1 'polypeptide(L)'
;MVVTVERPEVPVLEFVCNFKDKELAIENMRMLNRSSVDAKYANEGPQFSVLKESIRKSLHGCLEVRGIKDSLHDWLHEYMMCKDEREYVVWWKKMRDFLQK
;
A
#
# COMPACT_ATOMS: atom_id res chain seq x y z
N MET A 1 -0.89 2.89 -2.74
CA MET A 1 0.08 2.44 -1.69
C MET A 1 -0.35 1.07 -1.21
N VAL A 2 0.59 0.15 -0.99
CA VAL A 2 0.27 -1.16 -0.38
C VAL A 2 0.76 -1.16 1.06
N VAL A 3 -0.10 -1.58 1.98
CA VAL A 3 0.21 -1.71 3.40
C VAL A 3 0.09 -3.17 3.79
N THR A 4 1.19 -3.73 4.29
CA THR A 4 1.24 -5.12 4.77
C THR A 4 1.29 -5.13 6.28
N VAL A 5 0.31 -5.77 6.92
CA VAL A 5 0.25 -5.97 8.37
C VAL A 5 0.50 -7.43 8.67
N GLU A 6 1.66 -7.70 9.27
CA GLU A 6 2.08 -9.04 9.65
C GLU A 6 1.98 -9.24 11.16
N ARG A 7 1.54 -10.44 11.56
CA ARG A 7 1.66 -10.92 12.94
C ARG A 7 2.17 -12.36 12.92
N PRO A 8 2.95 -12.81 13.92
CA PRO A 8 3.61 -14.12 13.89
C PRO A 8 2.65 -15.32 13.75
N GLU A 9 1.46 -15.22 14.32
CA GLU A 9 0.49 -16.32 14.46
C GLU A 9 -0.78 -16.14 13.61
N VAL A 10 -0.89 -15.05 12.86
CA VAL A 10 -2.10 -14.67 12.12
C VAL A 10 -1.76 -14.55 10.63
N PRO A 11 -2.70 -14.85 9.72
CA PRO A 11 -2.54 -14.55 8.30
C PRO A 11 -2.11 -13.09 8.06
N VAL A 12 -1.28 -12.88 7.06
CA VAL A 12 -0.81 -11.54 6.66
C VAL A 12 -1.96 -10.80 5.99
N LEU A 13 -2.19 -9.56 6.42
CA LEU A 13 -3.19 -8.69 5.82
C LEU A 13 -2.50 -7.70 4.88
N GLU A 14 -2.96 -7.61 3.65
CA GLU A 14 -2.52 -6.57 2.72
C GLU A 14 -3.69 -5.67 2.34
N PHE A 15 -3.44 -4.37 2.43
CA PHE A 15 -4.38 -3.33 2.07
C PHE A 15 -3.83 -2.55 0.88
N VAL A 16 -4.68 -2.34 -0.12
CA VAL A 16 -4.43 -1.38 -1.20
C VAL A 16 -5.11 -0.09 -0.78
N CYS A 17 -4.30 0.91 -0.44
CA CYS A 17 -4.76 2.21 0.03
C CYS A 17 -4.44 3.28 -1.01
N ASN A 18 -5.35 4.24 -1.15
CA ASN A 18 -5.12 5.49 -1.86
C ASN A 18 -5.40 6.67 -0.93
N PHE A 19 -5.04 7.86 -1.39
CA PHE A 19 -5.59 9.09 -0.84
C PHE A 19 -6.53 9.70 -1.87
N LYS A 20 -7.80 9.84 -1.51
CA LYS A 20 -8.81 10.50 -2.32
C LYS A 20 -9.18 11.81 -1.62
N ASP A 21 -8.98 12.93 -2.29
CA ASP A 21 -9.24 14.26 -1.70
C ASP A 21 -8.53 14.47 -0.34
N LYS A 22 -7.30 13.94 -0.22
CA LYS A 22 -6.46 13.88 1.00
C LYS A 22 -6.94 12.95 2.12
N GLU A 23 -8.05 12.25 1.95
CA GLU A 23 -8.54 11.25 2.90
C GLU A 23 -8.04 9.86 2.52
N LEU A 24 -7.61 9.08 3.51
CA LEU A 24 -7.15 7.70 3.32
C LEU A 24 -8.35 6.81 2.99
N ALA A 25 -8.36 6.22 1.80
CA ALA A 25 -9.33 5.20 1.43
C ALA A 25 -8.67 3.84 1.21
N ILE A 26 -9.34 2.79 1.70
CA ILE A 26 -8.98 1.39 1.42
C ILE A 26 -9.74 0.99 0.15
N GLU A 27 -9.02 0.77 -0.94
CA GLU A 27 -9.60 0.33 -2.22
C GLU A 27 -9.86 -1.18 -2.21
N ASN A 28 -8.88 -1.95 -1.75
CA ASN A 28 -8.95 -3.40 -1.73
C ASN A 28 -8.17 -4.00 -0.55
N MET A 29 -8.46 -5.25 -0.22
CA MET A 29 -7.83 -5.98 0.88
C MET A 29 -7.71 -7.46 0.54
N ARG A 30 -6.58 -8.07 0.88
CA ARG A 30 -6.38 -9.52 0.75
C ARG A 30 -5.74 -10.11 2.01
N MET A 31 -6.05 -11.38 2.25
CA MET A 31 -5.47 -12.17 3.34
C MET A 31 -4.54 -13.21 2.74
N LEU A 32 -3.26 -13.16 3.09
CA LEU A 32 -2.26 -14.14 2.67
C LEU A 32 -2.01 -15.14 3.79
N ASN A 33 -2.13 -16.43 3.48
CA ASN A 33 -1.76 -17.48 4.41
C ASN A 33 -0.25 -17.72 4.39
N ARG A 34 0.38 -17.81 5.57
CA ARG A 34 1.84 -17.90 5.73
C ARG A 34 2.43 -19.22 5.21
N SER A 35 1.59 -20.25 5.04
CA SER A 35 2.01 -21.63 4.72
C SER A 35 1.76 -22.07 3.27
N SER A 36 1.13 -21.26 2.41
CA SER A 36 0.83 -21.67 1.03
C SER A 36 1.85 -21.11 0.03
N VAL A 37 2.58 -22.00 -0.64
CA VAL A 37 3.39 -21.74 -1.86
C VAL A 37 2.54 -21.05 -2.96
N ASP A 38 1.22 -21.19 -2.85
CA ASP A 38 0.18 -20.60 -3.70
C ASP A 38 -0.35 -19.24 -3.20
N ALA A 39 0.43 -18.44 -2.45
CA ALA A 39 0.03 -17.08 -2.05
C ALA A 39 -0.38 -16.18 -3.23
N LYS A 40 0.01 -16.53 -4.46
CA LYS A 40 -0.43 -15.91 -5.72
C LYS A 40 -1.92 -16.15 -6.06
N TYR A 41 -2.56 -17.15 -5.46
CA TYR A 41 -3.95 -17.55 -5.66
C TYR A 41 -4.80 -17.40 -4.40
N ALA A 42 -4.29 -16.72 -3.37
CA ALA A 42 -5.08 -16.39 -2.20
C ALA A 42 -6.31 -15.57 -2.64
N ASN A 43 -7.51 -16.12 -2.40
CA ASN A 43 -8.78 -15.49 -2.74
C ASN A 43 -8.71 -13.99 -2.43
N GLU A 44 -9.05 -13.12 -3.39
CA GLU A 44 -8.95 -11.65 -3.29
C GLU A 44 -9.89 -11.04 -2.21
N GLY A 45 -10.47 -11.87 -1.35
CA GLY A 45 -11.47 -11.46 -0.38
C GLY A 45 -12.73 -10.93 -1.06
N PRO A 46 -13.78 -10.65 -0.28
CA PRO A 46 -14.88 -9.84 -0.77
C PRO A 46 -14.39 -8.41 -1.05
N GLN A 47 -14.99 -7.74 -2.02
CA GLN A 47 -14.74 -6.32 -2.28
C GLN A 47 -14.96 -5.51 -0.98
N PHE A 48 -14.04 -4.58 -0.68
CA PHE A 48 -14.09 -3.80 0.55
C PHE A 48 -15.42 -3.04 0.75
N SER A 49 -16.04 -2.61 -0.35
CA SER A 49 -17.36 -1.95 -0.37
C SER A 49 -18.51 -2.81 0.16
N VAL A 50 -18.41 -4.14 0.07
CA VAL A 50 -19.45 -5.10 0.49
C VAL A 50 -19.34 -5.45 1.98
N LEU A 51 -18.21 -5.10 2.62
CA LEU A 51 -18.02 -5.30 4.05
C LEU A 51 -18.98 -4.42 4.86
N LYS A 52 -19.46 -4.96 5.99
CA LYS A 52 -20.27 -4.20 6.95
C LYS A 52 -19.51 -2.96 7.42
N GLU A 53 -20.22 -1.86 7.61
CA GLU A 53 -19.64 -0.57 7.99
C GLU A 53 -18.82 -0.65 9.28
N SER A 54 -19.26 -1.43 10.28
CA SER A 54 -18.51 -1.62 11.53
C SER A 54 -17.15 -2.28 11.32
N ILE A 55 -17.05 -3.21 10.36
CA ILE A 55 -15.80 -3.89 10.01
C ILE A 55 -14.88 -2.91 9.30
N ARG A 56 -15.40 -2.15 8.32
CA ARG A 56 -14.63 -1.11 7.61
C ARG A 56 -14.02 -0.11 8.59
N LYS A 57 -14.83 0.45 9.49
CA LYS A 57 -14.36 1.38 10.53
C LYS A 57 -13.27 0.78 11.41
N SER A 58 -13.41 -0.50 11.79
CA SER A 58 -12.40 -1.19 12.60
C SER A 58 -11.08 -1.38 11.84
N LEU A 59 -11.14 -1.64 10.53
CA LEU A 59 -9.95 -1.76 9.68
C LEU A 59 -9.26 -0.40 9.48
N HIS A 60 -10.02 0.68 9.28
CA HIS A 60 -9.47 2.04 9.28
C HIS A 60 -8.78 2.35 10.61
N GLY A 61 -9.44 2.12 11.76
CA GLY A 61 -8.82 2.33 13.07
C GLY A 61 -7.54 1.49 13.29
N CYS A 62 -7.49 0.27 12.73
CA CYS A 62 -6.30 -0.57 12.75
C CYS A 62 -5.10 0.08 12.04
N LEU A 63 -5.34 0.74 10.89
CA LEU A 63 -4.31 1.46 10.14
C LEU A 63 -3.93 2.79 10.82
N GLU A 64 -4.90 3.52 11.34
CA GLU A 64 -4.69 4.82 12.00
C GLU A 64 -3.78 4.72 13.23
N VAL A 65 -3.98 3.70 14.08
CA VAL A 65 -3.13 3.45 15.27
C VAL A 65 -1.69 3.13 14.87
N ARG A 66 -1.45 2.67 13.64
CA ARG A 66 -0.11 2.43 13.08
C ARG A 66 0.47 3.65 12.37
N GLY A 67 -0.20 4.80 12.43
CA GLY A 67 0.22 6.05 11.80
C GLY A 67 -0.16 6.17 10.32
N ILE A 68 -0.91 5.21 9.79
CA ILE A 68 -1.41 5.24 8.41
C ILE A 68 -2.79 5.90 8.46
N LYS A 69 -2.79 7.22 8.29
CA LYS A 69 -3.95 8.11 8.43
C LYS A 69 -3.82 9.30 7.48
N ASP A 70 -4.86 10.13 7.42
CA ASP A 70 -4.94 11.27 6.50
C ASP A 70 -3.74 12.23 6.61
N SER A 71 -3.20 12.43 7.82
CA SER A 71 -2.03 13.30 8.02
C SER A 71 -0.75 12.79 7.35
N LEU A 72 -0.69 11.53 6.91
CA LEU A 72 0.43 10.98 6.13
C LEU A 72 0.44 11.53 4.70
N HIS A 73 -0.71 12.01 4.19
CA HIS A 73 -0.88 12.44 2.81
C HIS A 73 0.18 13.45 2.36
N ASP A 74 0.29 14.58 3.06
CA ASP A 74 1.13 15.69 2.60
C ASP A 74 2.62 15.29 2.59
N TRP A 75 3.07 14.56 3.61
CA TRP A 75 4.44 14.03 3.66
C TRP A 75 4.70 13.02 2.54
N LEU A 76 3.78 12.08 2.31
CA LEU A 76 3.94 11.07 1.27
C LEU A 76 3.94 11.70 -0.12
N HIS A 77 3.07 12.70 -0.35
CA HIS A 77 3.01 13.44 -1.60
C HIS A 77 4.34 14.16 -1.89
N GLU A 78 4.86 14.91 -0.92
CA GLU A 78 6.16 15.59 -1.05
C GLU A 78 7.30 14.60 -1.28
N TYR A 79 7.32 13.50 -0.52
CA TYR A 79 8.32 12.45 -0.69
C TYR A 79 8.28 11.85 -2.11
N MET A 80 7.09 11.56 -2.64
CA MET A 80 6.93 10.98 -3.97
C MET A 80 7.39 11.93 -5.08
N MET A 81 7.14 13.23 -4.95
CA MET A 81 7.64 14.25 -5.90
C MET A 81 9.17 14.31 -5.89
N CYS A 82 9.79 14.44 -4.71
CA CYS A 82 11.24 14.47 -4.58
C CYS A 82 11.90 13.17 -5.09
N LYS A 83 11.26 12.02 -4.87
CA LYS A 83 11.73 10.73 -5.35
C LYS A 83 11.69 10.65 -6.87
N ASP A 84 10.60 11.08 -7.50
CA ASP A 84 10.42 11.06 -8.95
C ASP A 84 11.51 11.87 -9.67
N GLU A 85 11.77 13.09 -9.22
CA GLU A 85 12.85 13.94 -9.77
C GLU A 85 14.23 13.28 -9.65
N ARG A 86 14.52 12.69 -8.48
CA ARG A 86 15.80 12.01 -8.24
C ARG A 86 15.96 10.78 -9.13
N GLU A 87 14.92 9.97 -9.25
CA GLU A 87 14.91 8.77 -10.09
C GLU A 87 15.06 9.13 -11.57
N TYR A 88 14.44 10.22 -12.03
CA TYR A 88 14.61 10.74 -13.38
C TYR A 88 16.06 11.07 -13.70
N VAL A 89 16.75 11.80 -12.80
CA VAL A 89 18.17 12.13 -12.98
C VAL A 89 19.05 10.88 -13.00
N VAL A 90 18.78 9.90 -12.12
CA VAL A 90 19.51 8.63 -12.08
C VAL A 90 19.27 7.84 -13.37
N TRP A 91 18.04 7.79 -13.85
CA TRP A 91 17.69 7.13 -15.10
C TRP A 91 18.41 7.75 -16.29
N TRP A 92 18.45 9.08 -16.37
CA TRP A 92 19.15 9.79 -17.45
C TRP A 92 20.65 9.49 -17.49
N LYS A 93 21.29 9.45 -16.31
CA LYS A 93 22.71 9.06 -16.20
C LYS A 93 22.94 7.63 -16.69
N LYS A 94 22.10 6.68 -16.26
CA LYS A 94 22.17 5.29 -16.74
C LYS A 94 21.97 5.18 -18.25
N MET A 95 21.06 5.95 -18.82
CA MET A 95 20.81 5.97 -20.26
C MET A 95 22.02 6.49 -21.04
N ARG A 96 22.62 7.59 -20.58
CA ARG A 96 23.86 8.12 -21.17
C ARG A 96 24.97 7.08 -21.12
N ASP A 97 25.20 6.47 -19.97
CA ASP A 97 26.26 5.48 -19.78
C ASP A 97 26.02 4.20 -20.61
N PHE A 98 24.76 3.85 -20.87
CA PHE A 98 24.37 2.75 -21.76
C PHE A 98 24.71 3.06 -23.22
N LEU A 99 24.45 4.29 -23.70
CA LEU A 99 24.73 4.72 -25.08
C LEU A 99 26.22 4.94 -25.38
N GLN A 100 27.04 5.09 -24.34
CA GLN A 100 28.50 5.27 -24.46
C GLN A 100 29.27 3.95 -24.45
N LYS A 101 28.59 2.81 -24.25
CA LYS A 101 29.15 1.47 -24.45
C LYS A 101 28.90 0.98 -25.86
#